data_AF-A0A2S9G7I6-F1
#
_entry.id   AF-A0A2S9G7I6-F1
#
_cell.length_a   1.000
_cell.length_b   1.000
_cell.length_c   1.000
_cell.angle_alpha   90.00
_cell.angle_beta   90.00
_cell.angle_gamma   90.00
#
_symmetry.space_group_name_H-M   'P 1'
#
loop_
_entity.id
_entity.type
_entity.pdbx_description
1 polymer ?
#
loop_
_entity_poly.entity_id
_entity_poly.type
_entity_poly.pdbx_seq_one_letter_code
_entity_poly.pdbx_strand_id
1 'polypeptide(L)'
;AGITAGIDLALAMVESDYGPAVARRVARWMVVFLQRPGGQAQFSVWAESALPVTGGLRAIVDAVITDPGADHSIASMATRAAVS
;
A
#
# COMPACT_ATOMS: atom_id res chain seq x y z
N ALA A 1 -1.87 -0.06 4.00
CA ALA A 1 -2.68 0.42 2.85
C ALA A 1 -4.06 -0.25 2.93
N GLY A 2 -5.16 0.50 2.82
CA GLY A 2 -6.51 0.03 3.18
C GLY A 2 -7.62 0.63 2.32
N ILE A 3 -8.89 0.38 2.71
CA ILE A 3 -10.13 0.77 1.99
C ILE A 3 -10.11 2.22 1.50
N THR A 4 -9.50 3.14 2.26
CA THR A 4 -9.44 4.56 1.90
C THR A 4 -8.61 4.84 0.64
N ALA A 5 -7.57 4.05 0.36
CA ALA A 5 -6.78 4.20 -0.86
C ALA A 5 -7.61 3.88 -2.12
N GLY A 6 -8.59 2.96 -2.00
CA GLY A 6 -9.54 2.67 -3.07
C GLY A 6 -10.50 3.83 -3.35
N ILE A 7 -10.95 4.53 -2.30
CA ILE A 7 -11.79 5.72 -2.43
C ILE A 7 -11.02 6.87 -3.11
N ASP A 8 -9.77 7.08 -2.70
CA ASP A 8 -8.90 8.12 -3.28
C ASP A 8 -8.65 7.85 -4.79
N LEU A 9 -8.37 6.59 -5.16
CA LEU A 9 -8.21 6.18 -6.56
C LEU A 9 -9.49 6.37 -7.37
N ALA A 10 -10.64 5.93 -6.84
CA ALA A 10 -11.92 6.07 -7.54
C ALA A 10 -12.29 7.53 -7.79
N LEU A 11 -12.05 8.42 -6.82
CA LEU A 11 -12.28 9.85 -7.00
C LEU A 11 -11.32 10.48 -8.02
N ALA A 12 -10.07 10.04 -8.08
CA ALA A 12 -9.11 10.48 -9.10
C ALA A 12 -9.53 10.05 -10.52
N MET A 13 -10.08 8.84 -10.67
CA MET A 13 -10.64 8.38 -11.94
C MET A 13 -11.86 9.21 -12.36
N VAL A 14 -12.78 9.48 -11.44
CA VAL A 14 -13.94 10.35 -11.71
C VAL A 14 -13.51 11.77 -12.10
N GLU A 15 -12.46 12.31 -11.47
CA GLU A 15 -11.90 13.61 -11.85
C GLU A 15 -11.29 13.60 -13.25
N SER A 16 -10.56 12.54 -13.61
CA SER A 16 -9.99 12.38 -14.96
C SER A 16 -11.08 12.34 -16.03
N ASP A 17 -12.18 11.62 -15.77
CA ASP A 17 -13.22 11.37 -16.77
C ASP A 17 -14.24 12.53 -16.88
N TYR A 18 -14.56 13.19 -15.77
CA TYR A 18 -15.67 14.15 -15.67
C TYR A 18 -15.27 15.52 -15.11
N GLY A 19 -13.99 15.72 -14.81
CA GLY A 19 -13.45 16.95 -14.26
C GLY A 19 -13.64 17.14 -12.75
N PRO A 20 -12.95 18.13 -12.18
CA PRO A 20 -12.85 18.33 -10.73
C PRO A 20 -14.19 18.68 -10.06
N ALA A 21 -15.11 19.32 -10.79
CA ALA A 21 -16.41 19.71 -10.25
C ALA A 21 -17.27 18.48 -9.91
N VAL A 22 -17.23 17.46 -10.77
CA VAL A 22 -17.99 16.21 -10.58
C VAL A 22 -17.37 15.38 -9.46
N ALA A 23 -16.05 15.23 -9.46
CA ALA A 23 -15.35 14.52 -8.38
C ALA A 23 -15.60 15.15 -7.00
N ARG A 24 -15.55 16.49 -6.90
CA ARG A 24 -15.91 17.20 -5.66
C ARG A 24 -17.35 16.95 -5.22
N ARG A 25 -18.29 16.83 -6.17
CA ARG A 25 -19.70 16.56 -5.84
C ARG A 25 -19.87 15.15 -5.28
N VAL A 26 -19.23 14.16 -5.89
CA VAL A 26 -19.22 12.77 -5.42
C VAL A 26 -18.59 12.68 -4.03
N ALA A 27 -17.43 13.31 -3.81
CA ALA A 27 -16.77 13.34 -2.52
C ALA A 27 -17.67 13.92 -1.41
N ARG A 28 -18.42 15.01 -1.70
CA ARG A 28 -19.40 15.59 -0.75
C ARG A 28 -20.55 14.64 -0.43
N TRP A 29 -21.09 13.92 -1.43
CA TRP A 29 -22.16 12.95 -1.21
C TRP A 29 -21.69 11.77 -0.33
N MET A 30 -20.43 11.38 -0.49
CA MET A 30 -19.82 10.33 0.32
C MET A 30 -19.33 10.84 1.69
N VAL A 31 -19.42 12.15 1.97
CA VAL A 31 -18.88 12.79 3.18
C VAL A 31 -17.37 12.53 3.35
N VAL A 32 -16.63 12.56 2.23
CA VAL A 32 -15.17 12.40 2.20
C VAL A 32 -14.50 13.65 1.62
N PHE A 33 -13.26 13.93 2.03
CA PHE A 33 -12.45 14.97 1.43
C PHE A 33 -11.86 14.48 0.11
N LEU A 34 -12.03 15.26 -0.97
CA LEU A 34 -11.43 14.93 -2.27
C LEU A 34 -9.90 14.96 -2.24
N GLN A 35 -9.32 15.79 -1.37
CA GLN A 35 -7.89 15.90 -1.17
C GLN A 35 -7.65 15.95 0.33
N ARG A 36 -6.92 14.97 0.87
CA ARG A 36 -6.50 15.04 2.27
C ARG A 36 -5.48 16.18 2.40
N PRO A 37 -5.57 17.05 3.43
CA PRO A 37 -4.47 17.93 3.75
C PRO A 37 -3.21 17.07 3.95
N GLY A 38 -2.20 17.30 3.12
CA GLY A 38 -0.94 16.58 3.20
C GLY A 38 -0.30 16.76 4.58
N GLY A 39 0.44 15.76 5.04
CA GLY A 39 1.14 15.80 6.33
C GLY A 39 0.61 14.86 7.41
N GLN A 40 -0.45 14.10 7.14
CA GLN A 40 -0.81 12.98 8.01
C GLN A 40 0.07 11.78 7.67
N ALA A 41 0.83 11.31 8.65
CA ALA A 41 1.64 10.11 8.50
C ALA A 41 0.75 8.93 8.07
N GLN A 42 1.15 8.20 7.03
CA GLN A 42 0.51 6.94 6.67
C GLN A 42 0.86 5.91 7.74
N PHE A 43 0.03 5.79 8.77
CA PHE A 43 0.13 4.71 9.74
C PHE A 43 -0.31 3.40 9.08
N SER A 44 0.66 2.72 8.49
CA SER A 44 0.54 1.33 8.11
C SER A 44 1.05 0.52 9.30
N VAL A 45 0.19 -0.26 9.95
CA VAL A 45 0.60 -1.22 11.00
C VAL A 45 1.74 -2.14 10.49
N TRP A 46 1.81 -2.35 9.17
CA TRP A 46 2.86 -3.10 8.48
C TRP A 46 4.13 -2.31 8.14
N ALA A 47 4.10 -0.97 8.21
CA ALA A 47 5.29 -0.14 8.03
C ALA A 47 6.02 0.12 9.36
N GLU A 48 5.30 -0.02 10.48
CA GLU A 48 5.85 0.06 11.84
C GLU A 48 6.31 -1.29 12.40
N SER A 49 6.02 -2.41 11.73
CA SER A 49 6.56 -3.70 12.14
C SER A 49 8.09 -3.63 12.12
N ALA A 50 8.68 -3.66 13.31
CA ALA A 50 10.11 -3.82 13.49
C ALA A 50 10.60 -4.95 12.58
N LEU A 51 11.71 -4.70 11.90
CA LEU A 51 12.31 -5.68 11.00
C LEU A 51 12.40 -7.02 11.72
N PRO A 52 12.07 -8.12 11.04
CA PRO A 52 12.01 -9.43 11.65
C PRO A 52 13.27 -9.72 12.48
N VAL A 53 13.08 -10.10 13.75
CA VAL A 53 14.18 -10.40 14.67
C VAL A 53 14.95 -11.66 14.22
N THR A 54 14.30 -12.51 13.43
CA THR A 54 14.91 -13.71 12.84
C THR A 54 15.58 -13.39 11.50
N GLY A 55 16.87 -13.72 11.38
CA GLY A 55 17.67 -13.43 10.18
C GLY A 55 17.06 -13.96 8.87
N GLY A 56 16.40 -15.12 8.90
CA GLY A 56 15.74 -15.70 7.73
C GLY A 56 14.55 -14.88 7.22
N LEU A 57 13.66 -14.43 8.12
CA LEU A 57 12.51 -13.61 7.73
C LEU A 57 12.96 -12.22 7.27
N ARG A 58 14.03 -11.67 7.87
CA ARG A 58 14.63 -10.42 7.42
C ARG A 58 15.20 -10.51 6.01
N ALA A 59 15.90 -11.60 5.69
CA ALA A 59 16.43 -11.84 4.35
C ALA A 59 15.32 -11.94 3.29
N ILE A 60 14.15 -12.48 3.65
CA ILE A 60 12.97 -12.50 2.76
C ILE A 60 12.43 -11.09 2.55
N VAL A 61 12.22 -10.33 3.63
CA VAL A 61 11.68 -8.96 3.55
C VAL A 61 12.59 -8.05 2.73
N ASP A 62 13.90 -8.12 2.95
CA ASP A 62 14.89 -7.34 2.20
C ASP A 62 14.85 -7.69 0.70
N ALA A 63 14.64 -8.97 0.35
CA ALA A 63 14.54 -9.41 -1.03
C ALA A 63 13.28 -8.89 -1.74
N VAL A 64 12.12 -8.91 -1.07
CA VAL A 64 10.85 -8.39 -1.61
C VAL A 64 10.93 -6.87 -1.79
N ILE A 65 11.57 -6.17 -0.85
CA ILE A 65 11.75 -4.71 -0.95
C ILE A 65 12.70 -4.35 -2.09
N THR A 66 13.77 -5.12 -2.28
CA THR A 66 14.79 -4.87 -3.32
C THR A 66 14.25 -5.12 -4.72
N ASP A 67 13.48 -6.21 -4.90
CA ASP A 67 12.85 -6.53 -6.19
C ASP A 67 11.47 -7.17 -5.96
N PRO A 68 10.39 -6.35 -5.96
CA PRO A 68 9.03 -6.85 -5.79
C PRO A 68 8.56 -7.77 -6.94
N GLY A 69 9.21 -7.70 -8.12
CA GLY A 69 8.84 -8.48 -9.30
C GLY A 69 9.50 -9.85 -9.39
N ALA A 70 10.45 -10.16 -8.49
CA ALA A 70 11.14 -11.43 -8.45
C ALA A 70 10.24 -12.62 -8.05
N ASP A 71 10.73 -13.85 -8.22
CA ASP A 71 10.04 -15.05 -7.75
C ASP A 71 10.07 -15.14 -6.21
N HIS A 72 8.90 -14.87 -5.63
CA HIS A 72 8.60 -14.93 -4.20
C HIS A 72 7.74 -16.15 -3.84
N SER A 73 7.86 -17.26 -4.58
CA SER A 73 7.22 -18.53 -4.24
C SER A 73 7.67 -19.06 -2.87
N ILE A 74 6.82 -19.90 -2.24
CA ILE A 74 7.11 -20.49 -0.92
C ILE A 74 8.45 -21.25 -0.92
N ALA A 75 8.76 -21.98 -1.99
CA ALA A 75 10.01 -22.72 -2.12
C ALA A 75 11.24 -21.78 -2.21
N SER A 76 11.12 -20.67 -2.96
CA SER A 76 12.15 -19.62 -3.05
C SER A 76 12.39 -18.96 -1.69
N MET A 77 11.31 -18.64 -0.97
CA MET A 77 11.38 -18.05 0.36
C MET A 77 11.98 -19.00 1.40
N ALA A 78 11.60 -20.29 1.41
CA ALA A 78 12.13 -21.29 2.33
C ALA A 78 13.64 -21.48 2.16
N THR A 79 14.08 -21.63 0.90
CA THR A 79 15.51 -21.71 0.54
C THR A 79 16.27 -20.48 1.05
N ARG A 80 15.70 -19.28 0.88
CA ARG A 80 16.32 -18.01 1.31
C ARG A 80 16.36 -17.84 2.82
N ALA A 81 15.36 -18.32 3.54
CA ALA A 81 15.33 -18.32 5.00
C ALA A 81 16.17 -19.45 5.63
N ALA A 82 16.82 -20.30 4.82
CA ALA A 82 17.56 -21.48 5.26
C ALA A 82 16.71 -22.43 6.13
N VAL A 83 15.43 -22.58 5.78
CA VAL A 83 14.48 -23.51 6.41
C VAL A 83 14.01 -24.51 5.35
N SER A 84 13.86 -25.79 5.71
CA SER A 84 13.38 -26.85 4.80
C SER A 84 11.89 -27.10 4.96
#